data_AF-A0A3D5YG01-F1
#
_entry.id   AF-A0A3D5YG01-F1
#
_cell.length_a   1.000
_cell.length_b   1.000
_cell.length_c   1.000
_cell.angle_alpha   90.00
_cell.angle_beta   90.00
_cell.angle_gamma   90.00
#
_symmetry.space_group_name_H-M   'P 1'
#
loop_
_entity.id
_entity.type
_entity.pdbx_description
1 polymer ?
#
loop_
_entity_poly.entity_id
_entity_poly.type
_entity_poly.pdbx_seq_one_letter_code
_entity_poly.pdbx_strand_id
1 'polypeptide(L)'
;MKDKEGEIRDIDFTTPWERIDYTKGILDASGIDITQYGVDDADKLRVDIKAKGIEFERMHVMGTTTLIDYLYKKVLRPKIIGPAFIYNYPVIMQPLARISDKDS
;
A
#
# COMPACT_ATOMS: atom_id res chain seq x y z
N MET A 1 5.85 -22.21 -1.89
CA MET A 1 5.69 -21.34 -3.09
C MET A 1 6.90 -20.42 -3.17
N LYS A 2 7.39 -20.04 -4.37
CA LYS A 2 8.53 -19.12 -4.48
C LYS A 2 8.09 -17.68 -4.26
N ASP A 3 8.78 -16.94 -3.40
CA ASP A 3 8.57 -15.50 -3.26
C ASP A 3 9.23 -14.71 -4.41
N LYS A 4 9.18 -13.38 -4.34
CA LYS A 4 9.74 -12.50 -5.38
C LYS A 4 11.28 -12.58 -5.48
N GLU A 5 11.94 -13.11 -4.45
CA GLU A 5 13.39 -13.26 -4.33
C GLU A 5 13.84 -14.69 -4.71
N GLY A 6 12.89 -15.59 -4.95
CA GLY A 6 13.14 -16.96 -5.39
C GLY A 6 13.22 -17.96 -4.24
N GLU A 7 13.02 -17.51 -3.00
CA GLU A 7 13.08 -18.34 -1.80
C GLU A 7 11.81 -19.21 -1.68
N ILE A 8 11.99 -20.46 -1.28
CA ILE A 8 10.88 -21.39 -1.06
C ILE A 8 10.30 -21.11 0.32
N ARG A 9 9.08 -20.57 0.36
CA ARG A 9 8.34 -20.38 1.61
C ARG A 9 7.21 -21.39 1.72
N ASP A 10 7.08 -21.97 2.91
CA ASP A 10 5.88 -22.72 3.30
C ASP A 10 4.75 -21.73 3.58
N ILE A 11 3.63 -21.92 2.90
CA ILE A 11 2.45 -21.06 3.03
C ILE A 11 1.36 -21.89 3.70
N ASP A 12 0.90 -21.41 4.85
CA ASP A 12 -0.26 -21.95 5.52
C ASP A 12 -1.54 -21.33 4.93
N PHE A 13 -2.46 -22.19 4.49
CA PHE A 13 -3.76 -21.81 3.95
C PHE A 13 -4.89 -22.01 4.97
N THR A 14 -4.56 -22.41 6.19
CA THR A 14 -5.51 -22.57 7.30
C THR A 14 -6.20 -21.23 7.59
N THR A 15 -7.51 -21.28 7.75
CA THR A 15 -8.31 -20.12 8.10
C THR A 15 -8.37 -19.95 9.63
N PRO A 16 -8.58 -18.73 10.14
CA PRO A 16 -8.83 -17.46 9.44
C PRO A 16 -7.56 -16.79 8.92
N TRP A 17 -7.67 -16.13 7.76
CA TRP A 17 -6.57 -15.35 7.18
C TRP A 17 -6.40 -14.00 7.87
N GLU A 18 -5.15 -13.53 7.90
CA GLU A 18 -4.80 -12.23 8.46
C GLU A 18 -5.57 -11.10 7.77
N ARG A 19 -6.02 -10.11 8.54
CA ARG A 19 -6.68 -8.90 8.01
C ARG A 19 -5.76 -7.70 8.23
N ILE A 20 -5.36 -7.06 7.14
CA ILE A 20 -4.38 -5.98 7.15
C ILE A 20 -5.06 -4.69 6.72
N ASP A 21 -5.01 -3.68 7.58
CA ASP A 21 -5.46 -2.33 7.26
C ASP A 21 -4.43 -1.66 6.34
N TYR A 22 -4.87 -1.23 5.15
CA TYR A 22 -4.01 -0.68 4.12
C TYR A 22 -3.38 0.66 4.51
N THR A 23 -4.19 1.60 5.00
CA THR A 23 -3.72 2.95 5.36
C THR A 23 -2.81 2.88 6.57
N LYS A 24 -3.23 2.14 7.61
CA LYS A 24 -2.42 1.96 8.80
C LYS A 24 -1.13 1.18 8.50
N GLY A 25 -1.21 0.10 7.72
CA GLY A 25 -0.03 -0.71 7.40
C GLY A 25 1.04 0.07 6.62
N ILE A 26 0.63 0.99 5.73
CA ILE A 26 1.57 1.87 5.02
C ILE A 26 2.13 2.93 5.96
N LEU A 27 1.31 3.53 6.82
CA LEU A 27 1.76 4.49 7.82
C LEU A 27 2.80 3.85 8.76
N ASP A 28 2.52 2.66 9.28
CA ASP A 28 3.43 1.95 10.19
C ASP A 28 4.73 1.53 9.47
N ALA A 29 4.67 1.20 8.17
CA ALA A 29 5.82 0.73 7.41
C ALA A 29 6.68 1.83 6.79
N SER A 30 6.11 3.00 6.48
CA SER A 30 6.80 4.11 5.80
C SER A 30 6.86 5.40 6.61
N GLY A 31 5.99 5.54 7.62
CA GLY A 31 5.78 6.79 8.34
C GLY A 31 5.12 7.90 7.51
N ILE A 32 4.40 7.54 6.44
CA ILE A 32 3.65 8.45 5.57
C ILE A 32 2.16 8.16 5.73
N ASP A 33 1.39 9.16 6.12
CA ASP A 33 -0.07 9.06 6.21
C ASP A 33 -0.69 9.33 4.83
N ILE A 34 -0.95 8.26 4.07
CA ILE A 34 -1.51 8.35 2.72
C ILE A 34 -2.94 8.92 2.67
N THR A 35 -3.64 9.03 3.80
CA THR A 35 -5.00 9.59 3.85
C THR A 35 -5.02 11.11 3.70
N GLN A 36 -3.87 11.77 3.89
CA GLN A 36 -3.74 13.23 3.77
C GLN A 36 -3.58 13.72 2.32
N TYR A 37 -3.50 12.82 1.34
CA TYR A 37 -3.23 13.16 -0.06
C TYR A 37 -4.45 12.95 -0.94
N GLY A 38 -4.81 13.98 -1.70
CA GLY A 38 -5.83 13.92 -2.75
C GLY A 38 -5.27 13.50 -4.12
N VAL A 39 -6.16 13.45 -5.11
CA VAL A 39 -5.82 13.04 -6.50
C VAL A 39 -4.72 13.93 -7.11
N ASP A 40 -4.66 15.21 -6.72
CA ASP A 40 -3.74 16.20 -7.28
C ASP A 40 -2.46 16.41 -6.43
N ASP A 41 -2.28 15.67 -5.34
CA ASP A 41 -1.13 15.83 -4.44
C ASP A 41 0.10 14.96 -4.80
N ALA A 42 0.18 14.50 -6.05
CA ALA A 42 1.23 13.59 -6.50
C ALA A 42 2.65 14.14 -6.26
N ASP A 43 2.85 15.45 -6.48
CA ASP A 43 4.14 16.10 -6.28
C ASP A 43 4.55 16.14 -4.80
N LYS A 44 3.60 16.43 -3.90
CA LYS A 44 3.85 16.44 -2.44
C LYS A 44 4.19 15.04 -1.95
N LEU A 45 3.36 14.06 -2.30
CA LEU A 45 3.58 12.67 -1.92
C LEU A 45 4.94 12.16 -2.43
N ARG A 46 5.34 12.56 -3.64
CA ARG A 46 6.64 12.19 -4.20
C ARG A 46 7.81 12.74 -3.37
N VAL A 47 7.72 13.99 -2.92
CA VAL A 47 8.74 14.59 -2.05
C VAL A 47 8.82 13.84 -0.72
N ASP A 48 7.68 13.51 -0.11
CA ASP A 48 7.64 12.80 1.18
C ASP A 48 8.19 11.37 1.06
N ILE A 49 7.85 10.65 -0.01
CA ILE A 49 8.40 9.32 -0.30
C ILE A 49 9.92 9.39 -0.46
N LYS A 50 10.43 10.39 -1.21
CA LYS A 50 11.88 10.60 -1.37
C LYS A 50 12.56 10.98 -0.06
N ALA A 51 11.93 11.79 0.78
CA ALA A 51 12.45 12.15 2.09
C ALA A 51 12.59 10.95 3.03
N LYS A 52 11.77 9.91 2.84
CA LYS A 52 11.89 8.61 3.52
C LYS A 52 12.94 7.67 2.88
N GLY A 53 13.65 8.11 1.84
CA GLY A 53 14.66 7.32 1.14
C GLY A 53 14.07 6.19 0.28
N ILE A 54 12.77 6.26 -0.05
CA ILE A 54 12.10 5.25 -0.86
C ILE A 54 12.12 5.71 -2.31
N GLU A 55 12.54 4.83 -3.23
CA GLU A 55 12.51 5.10 -4.67
C GLU A 55 12.02 3.87 -5.46
N PHE A 56 11.35 4.15 -6.58
CA PHE A 56 10.92 3.16 -7.55
C PHE A 56 10.87 3.78 -8.94
N GLU A 57 10.92 2.90 -9.95
CA GLU A 57 11.00 3.31 -11.35
C GLU A 57 9.83 4.21 -11.76
N ARG A 58 10.12 5.20 -12.63
CA ARG A 58 9.10 6.10 -13.21
C ARG A 58 8.28 6.90 -12.20
N MET A 59 8.74 7.03 -10.94
CA MET A 59 8.06 7.80 -9.89
C MET A 59 7.70 9.24 -10.32
N HIS A 60 8.51 9.87 -11.17
CA HIS A 60 8.34 11.25 -11.64
C HIS A 60 7.11 11.47 -12.55
N VAL A 61 6.57 10.41 -13.19
CA VAL A 61 5.37 10.51 -14.05
C VAL A 61 4.11 9.91 -13.42
N MET A 62 4.22 9.37 -12.21
CA MET A 62 3.10 8.71 -11.54
C MET A 62 2.20 9.73 -10.83
N GLY A 63 0.88 9.55 -10.97
CA GLY A 63 -0.13 10.25 -10.16
C GLY A 63 -0.26 9.66 -8.75
N THR A 64 -1.01 10.33 -7.87
CA THR A 64 -1.08 10.01 -6.42
C THR A 64 -1.44 8.55 -6.17
N THR A 65 -2.50 8.03 -6.80
CA THR A 65 -2.97 6.65 -6.59
C THR A 65 -1.93 5.61 -6.97
N THR A 66 -1.17 5.87 -8.05
CA THR A 66 -0.08 4.99 -8.50
C THR A 66 1.11 5.07 -7.54
N LEU A 67 1.46 6.26 -7.05
CA LEU A 67 2.50 6.42 -6.03
C LEU A 67 2.17 5.65 -4.76
N ILE A 68 0.92 5.71 -4.28
CA ILE A 68 0.46 4.97 -3.09
C ILE A 68 0.56 3.45 -3.31
N ASP A 69 0.11 2.95 -4.47
CA ASP A 69 0.22 1.52 -4.81
C ASP A 69 1.67 1.02 -4.87
N TYR A 70 2.58 1.80 -5.46
CA TYR A 70 4.00 1.45 -5.49
C TYR A 70 4.65 1.52 -4.12
N LEU A 71 4.29 2.51 -3.29
CA LEU A 71 4.71 2.60 -1.90
C LEU A 71 4.31 1.33 -1.15
N TYR A 72 3.02 0.94 -1.21
CA TYR A 72 2.52 -0.31 -0.64
C TYR A 72 3.33 -1.54 -1.07
N LYS A 73 3.58 -1.68 -2.38
CA LYS A 73 4.35 -2.80 -2.95
C LYS A 73 5.78 -2.86 -2.45
N LYS A 74 6.37 -1.73 -2.03
CA LYS A 74 7.73 -1.65 -1.52
C LYS A 74 7.81 -1.86 -0.01
N VAL A 75 6.91 -1.25 0.77
CA VAL A 75 7.06 -1.22 2.24
C VAL A 75 6.25 -2.27 2.97
N LEU A 76 5.04 -2.59 2.47
CA LEU A 76 4.09 -3.43 3.19
C LEU A 76 3.98 -4.82 2.56
N ARG A 77 3.87 -4.90 1.23
CA ARG A 77 3.69 -6.18 0.52
C ARG A 77 4.75 -7.25 0.82
N PRO A 78 6.07 -6.95 0.93
CA PRO A 78 7.07 -7.97 1.26
C PRO A 78 6.89 -8.60 2.65
N LYS A 79 6.18 -7.92 3.55
CA LYS A 79 5.87 -8.42 4.90
C LYS A 79 4.71 -9.42 4.90
N ILE A 80 3.94 -9.50 3.81
CA ILE A 80 2.78 -10.38 3.67
C ILE A 80 3.23 -11.67 2.98
N ILE A 81 3.39 -12.73 3.78
CA ILE A 81 3.97 -14.01 3.34
C ILE A 81 2.89 -15.00 2.87
N GLY A 82 1.74 -14.99 3.54
CA GLY A 82 0.63 -15.92 3.29
C GLY A 82 -0.64 -15.23 2.77
N PRO A 83 -1.76 -15.97 2.70
CA PRO A 83 -3.04 -15.39 2.35
C PRO A 83 -3.48 -14.38 3.43
N ALA A 84 -3.80 -13.16 2.98
CA ALA A 84 -4.28 -12.08 3.84
C ALA A 84 -5.33 -11.25 3.10
N PHE A 85 -6.29 -10.72 3.85
CA PHE A 85 -7.27 -9.75 3.38
C PHE A 85 -6.78 -8.34 3.67
N ILE A 86 -6.55 -7.58 2.61
CA ILE A 86 -6.21 -6.17 2.74
C ILE A 86 -7.49 -5.36 2.60
N TYR A 87 -7.75 -4.46 3.54
CA TYR A 87 -8.98 -3.66 3.58
C TYR A 87 -8.66 -2.20 3.93
N ASN A 88 -9.68 -1.34 3.91
CA ASN A 88 -9.55 0.09 4.23
C ASN A 88 -8.67 0.88 3.25
N TYR A 89 -8.90 0.70 1.95
CA TYR A 89 -8.22 1.49 0.92
C TYR A 89 -8.74 2.94 0.92
N PRO A 90 -7.89 3.95 0.65
CA PRO A 90 -8.34 5.31 0.42
C PRO A 90 -9.38 5.38 -0.71
N VAL A 91 -10.42 6.20 -0.53
CA VAL A 91 -11.50 6.37 -1.51
C VAL A 91 -10.96 6.72 -2.90
N ILE A 92 -9.92 7.56 -2.97
CA ILE A 92 -9.28 7.98 -4.22
C ILE A 92 -8.71 6.80 -5.04
N MET A 93 -8.35 5.69 -4.39
CA MET A 93 -7.80 4.51 -5.05
C MET A 93 -8.87 3.59 -5.61
N GLN A 94 -10.06 3.57 -5.01
CA GLN A 94 -11.14 2.65 -5.35
C GLN A 94 -12.45 3.44 -5.58
N PRO A 95 -12.51 4.32 -6.60
CA PRO A 95 -13.64 5.23 -6.79
C PRO A 95 -14.96 4.53 -7.12
N LEU A 96 -14.91 3.28 -7.56
CA LEU A 96 -16.08 2.45 -7.87
C LEU A 96 -16.52 1.55 -6.70
N ALA A 97 -15.71 1.47 -5.64
CA ALA A 97 -16.10 0.74 -4.44
C ALA A 97 -17.08 1.59 -3.62
N ARG A 98 -18.03 0.94 -2.94
CA ARG A 98 -18.89 1.61 -1.97
C ARG A 98 -18.01 2.23 -0.88
N ILE A 99 -18.24 3.50 -0.57
CA ILE A 99 -17.56 4.17 0.54
C ILE A 99 -17.91 3.43 1.84
N SER A 100 -16.91 3.30 2.71
CA SER A 100 -17.04 2.71 4.03
C SER A 100 -18.01 3.55 4.88
N ASP A 101 -18.86 2.91 5.67
CA ASP A 101 -19.81 3.63 6.55
C ASP A 101 -19.10 4.50 7.60
N LYS A 102 -17.79 4.26 7.85
CA LYS A 102 -16.94 5.07 8.74
C LYS A 102 -16.37 6.32 8.09
N ASP A 103 -16.32 6.35 6.75
CA ASP A 103 -15.72 7.41 5.93
C ASP A 103 -16.78 8.14 5.09
N SER A 104 -18.07 7.84 5.32
CA SER A 104 -19.24 8.46 4.68
C SER A 104 -19.66 9.76 5.36
#